data_AF-A0A023ZT88-F1
#
_entry.id   AF-A0A023ZT88-F1
#
_cell.length_a   1.000
_cell.length_b   1.000
_cell.length_c   1.000
_cell.angle_alpha   90.00
_cell.angle_beta   90.00
_cell.angle_gamma   90.00
#
_symmetry.space_group_name_H-M   'P 1'
#
loop_
_entity.id
_entity.type
_entity.pdbx_description
1 polymer ?
#
loop_
_entity_poly.entity_id
_entity_poly.type
_entity_poly.pdbx_seq_one_letter_code
_entity_poly.pdbx_strand_id
1 'polypeptide(L)'
;MASKTGARPTGTDGSDFRHREKVANQYNISPFLKKRLRFVYSCHTIVWLIILLKFIPEIFRNLGISLEYFKSVNLPSPDTWEFVWFLGSLTPSIFGYLSLSKNRVFLLRVSLFGTMIFGFIPISVGVCYKALELYDFYQTKVSNSNIFGLPLVVVWYIFFCGCIQIHGFSLFFGLKLLRTWTGQLH
;
A
#
# COMPACT_ATOMS: atom_id res chain seq x y z
N MET A 1 13.16 34.27 21.14
CA MET A 1 14.15 35.33 21.38
C MET A 1 15.51 34.79 20.98
N ALA A 2 16.10 35.29 19.90
CA ALA A 2 17.47 34.96 19.50
C ALA A 2 18.41 35.97 20.17
N SER A 3 19.38 35.50 20.95
CA SER A 3 20.38 36.38 21.58
C SER A 3 21.31 36.95 20.50
N LYS A 4 21.51 38.27 20.52
CA LYS A 4 22.31 39.03 19.54
C LYS A 4 23.82 38.99 19.79
N THR A 5 24.30 38.16 20.72
CA THR A 5 25.71 38.15 21.20
C THR A 5 26.26 36.74 21.48
N GLY A 6 25.78 35.72 20.75
CA GLY A 6 26.39 34.38 20.78
C GLY A 6 27.64 34.32 19.91
N ALA A 7 28.72 33.68 20.41
CA ALA A 7 29.91 33.36 19.63
C ALA A 7 29.50 32.77 18.27
N ARG A 8 30.12 33.28 17.18
CA ARG A 8 29.91 32.67 15.85
C ARG A 8 30.24 31.18 15.98
N PRO A 9 29.35 30.26 15.57
CA PRO A 9 29.63 28.84 15.67
C PRO A 9 30.96 28.57 14.96
N THR A 10 31.92 27.97 15.68
CA THR A 10 33.19 27.52 15.14
C THR A 10 32.91 26.57 13.97
N GLY A 11 33.15 27.02 12.74
CA GLY A 11 32.78 26.27 11.52
C GLY A 11 32.47 27.11 10.27
N THR A 12 32.63 28.43 10.27
CA THR A 12 32.52 29.26 9.05
C THR A 12 33.84 29.36 8.26
N ASP A 13 34.66 28.31 8.27
CA ASP A 13 35.93 28.21 7.54
C ASP A 13 35.84 27.35 6.25
N GLY A 14 34.64 26.83 5.94
CA GLY A 14 34.39 25.98 4.77
C GLY A 14 34.74 24.51 4.97
N SER A 15 35.25 24.11 6.14
CA SER A 15 35.51 22.70 6.48
C SER A 15 34.22 21.86 6.63
N ASP A 16 33.07 22.54 6.80
CA ASP A 16 31.76 21.93 6.98
C ASP A 16 30.99 21.67 5.66
N PHE A 17 31.62 21.94 4.50
CA PHE A 17 30.98 21.80 3.18
C PHE A 17 30.34 20.41 2.98
N ARG A 18 31.06 19.33 3.31
CA ARG A 18 30.55 17.95 3.21
C ARG A 18 29.32 17.71 4.09
N HIS A 19 29.29 18.32 5.27
CA HIS A 19 28.15 18.21 6.18
C HIS A 19 26.94 18.97 5.63
N ARG A 20 27.14 20.20 5.13
CA ARG A 20 26.09 21.00 4.50
C ARG A 20 25.49 20.34 3.27
N GLU A 21 26.34 19.74 2.43
CA GLU A 21 25.90 19.03 1.22
C GLU A 21 25.06 17.79 1.57
N LYS A 22 25.48 17.00 2.58
CA LYS A 22 24.70 15.86 3.07
C LYS A 22 23.33 16.26 3.60
N VAL A 23 23.29 17.33 4.39
CA VAL A 23 22.05 17.90 4.93
C VAL A 23 21.15 18.41 3.80
N ALA A 24 21.68 19.18 2.85
CA ALA A 24 20.95 19.69 1.70
C ALA A 24 20.35 18.57 0.83
N ASN A 25 21.11 17.50 0.59
CA ASN A 25 20.62 16.34 -0.16
C ASN A 25 19.45 15.64 0.57
N GLN A 26 19.55 15.48 1.89
CA GLN A 26 18.46 14.94 2.72
C GLN A 26 17.19 15.79 2.66
N TYR A 27 17.33 17.12 2.63
CA TYR A 27 16.21 18.06 2.48
C TYR A 27 15.54 18.00 1.10
N ASN A 28 16.26 17.61 0.04
CA ASN A 28 15.69 17.43 -1.29
C ASN A 28 15.05 16.05 -1.49
N ILE A 29 15.68 14.98 -0.97
CA ILE A 29 15.23 13.60 -1.17
C ILE A 29 13.97 13.28 -0.35
N SER A 30 13.90 13.73 0.91
CA SER A 30 12.80 13.37 1.82
C SER A 30 11.42 13.85 1.32
N PRO A 31 11.23 15.13 0.91
CA PRO A 31 9.95 15.59 0.36
C PRO A 31 9.54 14.85 -0.91
N PHE A 32 10.50 14.55 -1.80
CA PHE A 32 10.24 13.80 -3.03
C PHE A 32 9.73 12.39 -2.72
N LEU A 33 10.42 11.65 -1.83
CA LEU A 33 10.00 10.31 -1.42
C LEU A 33 8.65 10.32 -0.71
N LYS A 34 8.39 11.31 0.16
CA LYS A 34 7.07 11.48 0.79
C LYS A 34 5.96 11.67 -0.24
N LYS A 35 6.18 12.49 -1.28
CA LYS A 35 5.19 12.70 -2.34
C LYS A 35 4.89 11.40 -3.09
N ARG A 36 5.93 10.64 -3.46
CA ARG A 36 5.79 9.32 -4.10
C ARG A 36 5.06 8.33 -3.21
N LEU A 37 5.41 8.27 -1.92
CA LEU A 37 4.78 7.36 -0.97
C LEU A 37 3.30 7.70 -0.72
N ARG A 38 2.94 9.00 -0.64
CA ARG A 38 1.53 9.43 -0.58
C ARG A 38 0.75 9.00 -1.80
N PHE A 39 1.33 9.16 -2.99
CA PHE A 39 0.69 8.71 -4.23
C PHE A 39 0.43 7.20 -4.20
N VAL A 40 1.43 6.40 -3.80
CA VAL A 40 1.26 4.94 -3.69
C VAL A 40 0.18 4.56 -2.69
N TYR A 41 0.14 5.19 -1.51
CA TYR A 41 -0.94 4.95 -0.56
C TYR A 41 -2.30 5.40 -1.09
N SER A 42 -2.37 6.45 -1.92
CA SER A 42 -3.63 6.89 -2.54
C SER A 42 -4.13 5.85 -3.53
N CYS A 43 -3.22 5.30 -4.35
CA CYS A 43 -3.53 4.16 -5.23
C CYS A 43 -4.02 2.95 -4.42
N HIS A 44 -3.36 2.63 -3.30
CA HIS A 44 -3.83 1.56 -2.41
C HIS A 44 -5.25 1.81 -1.90
N THR A 45 -5.55 3.02 -1.43
CA THR A 45 -6.90 3.39 -0.97
C THR A 45 -7.94 3.24 -2.09
N ILE A 46 -7.62 3.61 -3.33
CA ILE A 46 -8.54 3.43 -4.47
C ILE A 46 -8.81 1.94 -4.71
N VAL A 47 -7.76 1.11 -4.75
CA VAL A 47 -7.92 -0.34 -4.93
C VAL A 47 -8.71 -0.96 -3.78
N TRP A 48 -8.46 -0.52 -2.55
CA TRP A 48 -9.22 -0.95 -1.37
C TRP A 48 -10.71 -0.57 -1.47
N LEU A 49 -11.04 0.63 -1.96
CA LEU A 49 -12.42 1.05 -2.21
C LEU A 49 -13.09 0.21 -3.30
N ILE A 50 -12.37 -0.21 -4.35
CA ILE A 50 -12.91 -1.11 -5.37
C ILE A 50 -13.29 -2.47 -4.76
N ILE A 51 -12.45 -3.01 -3.86
CA ILE A 51 -12.78 -4.25 -3.13
C ILE A 51 -13.94 -4.04 -2.16
N LEU A 52 -14.02 -2.88 -1.49
CA LEU A 52 -15.19 -2.53 -0.68
C LEU A 52 -16.48 -2.59 -1.51
N LEU A 53 -16.48 -2.03 -2.72
CA LEU A 53 -17.65 -2.08 -3.61
C LEU A 53 -18.03 -3.51 -3.98
N LYS A 54 -17.06 -4.40 -4.20
CA LYS A 54 -17.32 -5.84 -4.39
C LYS A 54 -17.95 -6.50 -3.16
N PHE A 55 -17.61 -6.05 -1.95
CA PHE A 55 -18.08 -6.63 -0.69
C PHE A 55 -19.47 -6.12 -0.27
N ILE A 56 -19.91 -4.98 -0.80
CA ILE A 56 -21.22 -4.38 -0.48
C ILE A 56 -22.38 -5.40 -0.56
N PRO A 57 -22.57 -6.18 -1.64
CA PRO A 57 -23.65 -7.17 -1.72
C PRO A 57 -23.62 -8.16 -0.56
N GLU A 58 -22.44 -8.64 -0.17
CA GLU A 58 -22.27 -9.57 0.95
C GLU A 58 -22.61 -8.93 2.29
N ILE A 59 -22.20 -7.69 2.51
CA ILE A 59 -22.55 -6.92 3.72
C ILE A 59 -24.07 -6.77 3.83
N PHE A 60 -24.76 -6.39 2.76
CA PHE A 60 -26.22 -6.26 2.75
C PHE A 60 -26.92 -7.61 2.97
N ARG A 61 -26.43 -8.69 2.36
CA ARG A 61 -26.92 -10.06 2.61
C ARG A 61 -26.82 -10.42 4.09
N ASN A 62 -25.68 -10.15 4.73
CA ASN A 62 -25.45 -10.44 6.14
C ASN A 62 -26.29 -9.58 7.10
N LEU A 63 -26.71 -8.39 6.67
CA LEU A 63 -27.63 -7.51 7.41
C LEU A 63 -29.11 -7.88 7.20
N GLY A 64 -29.41 -8.92 6.41
CA GLY A 64 -30.78 -9.32 6.09
C GLY A 64 -31.50 -8.38 5.10
N ILE A 65 -30.77 -7.45 4.47
CA ILE A 65 -31.33 -6.50 3.52
C ILE A 65 -31.19 -7.10 2.12
N SER A 66 -32.28 -7.62 1.57
CA SER A 66 -32.28 -8.21 0.23
C SER A 66 -32.71 -7.20 -0.84
N LEU A 67 -31.76 -6.46 -1.42
CA LEU A 67 -32.03 -5.66 -2.61
C LEU A 67 -32.03 -6.55 -3.86
N GLU A 68 -33.05 -6.40 -4.71
CA GLU A 68 -33.19 -7.16 -5.95
C GLU A 68 -32.03 -6.94 -6.92
N TYR A 69 -31.46 -5.73 -6.94
CA TYR A 69 -30.22 -5.41 -7.67
C TYR A 69 -29.05 -6.31 -7.27
N PHE A 70 -28.87 -6.60 -5.97
CA PHE A 70 -27.77 -7.47 -5.52
C PHE A 70 -28.03 -8.95 -5.76
N LYS A 71 -29.30 -9.35 -5.99
CA LYS A 71 -29.65 -10.70 -6.42
C LYS A 71 -29.35 -10.92 -7.91
N SER A 72 -29.52 -9.89 -8.75
CA SER A 72 -29.21 -9.97 -10.18
C SER A 72 -27.71 -9.93 -10.46
N VAL A 73 -26.94 -9.26 -9.60
CA VAL A 73 -25.47 -9.28 -9.65
C VAL A 73 -24.97 -10.62 -9.07
N ASN A 74 -24.75 -11.60 -9.94
CA ASN A 74 -24.24 -12.93 -9.58
C ASN A 74 -22.74 -12.91 -9.22
N LEU A 75 -22.39 -12.23 -8.13
CA LEU A 75 -21.03 -12.19 -7.58
C LEU A 75 -20.81 -13.34 -6.60
N PRO A 76 -19.70 -14.08 -6.72
CA PRO A 76 -19.36 -15.09 -5.73
C PRO A 76 -19.03 -14.43 -4.39
N SER A 77 -19.34 -15.13 -3.30
CA SER A 77 -18.96 -14.71 -1.95
C SER A 77 -17.44 -14.54 -1.85
N PRO A 78 -16.94 -13.56 -1.08
CA PRO A 78 -15.51 -13.32 -0.98
C PRO A 78 -14.77 -14.50 -0.33
N ASP A 79 -13.61 -14.83 -0.86
CA ASP A 79 -12.72 -15.83 -0.26
C ASP A 79 -12.07 -15.29 1.04
N THR A 80 -11.60 -16.19 1.91
CA THR A 80 -10.97 -15.83 3.19
C THR A 80 -9.75 -14.91 3.03
N TRP A 81 -8.93 -15.12 2.01
CA TRP A 81 -7.77 -14.29 1.73
C TRP A 81 -8.18 -12.86 1.34
N GLU A 82 -9.34 -12.68 0.68
CA GLU A 82 -9.87 -11.36 0.33
C GLU A 82 -10.22 -10.58 1.59
N PHE A 83 -10.88 -11.23 2.56
CA PHE A 83 -11.22 -10.61 3.85
C PHE A 83 -9.97 -10.20 4.64
N VAL A 84 -8.98 -11.09 4.71
CA VAL A 84 -7.72 -10.81 5.42
C VAL A 84 -6.99 -9.63 4.78
N TRP A 85 -6.93 -9.58 3.45
CA TRP A 85 -6.34 -8.46 2.74
C TRP A 85 -7.13 -7.18 2.97
N PHE A 86 -8.46 -7.20 2.76
CA PHE A 86 -9.33 -6.04 2.89
C PHE A 86 -9.26 -5.40 4.27
N LEU A 87 -9.37 -6.19 5.35
CA LEU A 87 -9.31 -5.65 6.71
C LEU A 87 -7.88 -5.27 7.12
N GLY A 88 -6.90 -6.07 6.71
CA GLY A 88 -5.52 -5.91 7.16
C GLY A 88 -4.74 -4.82 6.41
N SER A 89 -4.92 -4.67 5.10
CA SER A 89 -4.03 -3.87 4.24
C SER A 89 -4.18 -2.36 4.43
N LEU A 90 -5.34 -1.91 4.91
CA LEU A 90 -5.63 -0.49 5.13
C LEU A 90 -4.83 0.08 6.31
N THR A 91 -4.70 -0.70 7.39
CA THR A 91 -4.02 -0.30 8.63
C THR A 91 -2.56 0.16 8.40
N PRO A 92 -1.71 -0.59 7.68
CA PRO A 92 -0.37 -0.14 7.31
C PRO A 92 -0.35 1.17 6.53
N SER A 93 -1.31 1.39 5.63
CA SER A 93 -1.38 2.62 4.83
C SER A 93 -1.76 3.83 5.68
N ILE A 94 -2.66 3.66 6.65
CA ILE A 94 -3.02 4.72 7.62
C ILE A 94 -1.79 5.11 8.45
N PHE A 95 -1.09 4.14 9.05
CA PHE A 95 0.13 4.43 9.80
C PHE A 95 1.22 5.05 8.93
N GLY A 96 1.29 4.63 7.66
CA GLY A 96 2.11 5.21 6.63
C GLY A 96 1.86 6.71 6.48
N TYR A 97 0.61 7.12 6.21
CA TYR A 97 0.25 8.54 6.12
C TYR A 97 0.56 9.33 7.39
N LEU A 98 0.21 8.79 8.56
CA LEU A 98 0.45 9.45 9.85
C LEU A 98 1.95 9.69 10.09
N SER A 99 2.81 8.78 9.62
CA SER A 99 4.26 8.90 9.73
C SER A 99 4.83 10.11 8.97
N LEU A 100 4.23 10.49 7.83
CA LEU A 100 4.80 11.49 6.92
C LEU A 100 4.69 12.93 7.42
N SER A 101 3.72 13.21 8.30
CA SER A 101 3.44 14.55 8.83
C SER A 101 4.59 15.08 9.71
N LYS A 102 5.07 14.25 10.64
CA LYS A 102 6.09 14.61 11.64
C LYS A 102 7.34 13.72 11.58
N ASN A 103 7.61 13.08 10.43
CA ASN A 103 8.73 12.13 10.25
C ASN A 103 8.78 11.05 11.34
N ARG A 104 7.62 10.47 11.70
CA ARG A 104 7.55 9.52 12.82
C ARG A 104 8.09 8.16 12.38
N VAL A 105 9.38 7.94 12.64
CA VAL A 105 10.14 6.72 12.29
C VAL A 105 9.43 5.44 12.74
N PHE A 106 8.91 5.42 13.98
CA PHE A 106 8.20 4.25 14.52
C PHE A 106 6.98 3.89 13.67
N LEU A 107 6.11 4.86 13.35
CA LEU A 107 4.93 4.60 12.53
C LEU A 107 5.28 4.14 11.11
N LEU A 108 6.37 4.66 10.55
CA LEU A 108 6.84 4.20 9.23
C LEU A 108 7.32 2.73 9.30
N ARG A 109 8.00 2.32 10.38
CA ARG A 109 8.39 0.91 10.59
C ARG A 109 7.17 -0.01 10.74
N VAL A 110 6.18 0.43 11.52
CA VAL A 110 4.90 -0.30 11.68
C VAL A 110 4.20 -0.42 10.33
N SER A 111 4.16 0.66 9.53
CA SER A 111 3.61 0.64 8.17
C SER A 111 4.34 -0.37 7.28
N LEU A 112 5.67 -0.34 7.23
CA LEU A 112 6.46 -1.26 6.40
C LEU A 112 6.25 -2.72 6.79
N PHE A 113 6.31 -3.04 8.08
CA PHE A 113 6.09 -4.39 8.58
C PHE A 113 4.65 -4.86 8.34
N GLY A 114 3.69 -3.96 8.57
CA GLY A 114 2.28 -4.22 8.30
C GLY A 114 2.00 -4.45 6.81
N THR A 115 2.65 -3.71 5.89
CA THR A 115 2.51 -3.92 4.44
C THR A 115 3.06 -5.29 4.01
N MET A 116 4.12 -5.78 4.65
CA MET A 116 4.60 -7.15 4.41
C MET A 116 3.55 -8.19 4.84
N ILE A 117 3.08 -8.11 6.09
CA ILE A 117 2.19 -9.13 6.65
C ILE A 117 0.79 -9.06 6.06
N PHE A 118 0.18 -7.88 6.01
CA PHE A 118 -1.22 -7.73 5.62
C PHE A 118 -1.41 -7.29 4.16
N GLY A 119 -0.32 -6.86 3.50
CA GLY A 119 -0.33 -6.56 2.06
C GLY A 119 0.15 -7.74 1.23
N PHE A 120 1.39 -8.18 1.42
CA PHE A 120 2.01 -9.21 0.56
C PHE A 120 1.52 -10.63 0.83
N ILE A 121 1.43 -11.06 2.10
CA ILE A 121 1.07 -12.45 2.42
C ILE A 121 -0.33 -12.81 1.89
N PRO A 122 -1.40 -12.03 2.14
CA PRO A 122 -2.73 -12.38 1.65
C PRO A 122 -2.82 -12.41 0.12
N ILE A 123 -2.10 -11.51 -0.56
CA ILE A 123 -2.02 -11.50 -2.03
C ILE A 123 -1.30 -12.74 -2.53
N SER A 124 -0.21 -13.14 -1.90
CA SER A 124 0.53 -14.36 -2.28
C SER A 124 -0.33 -15.61 -2.09
N VAL A 125 -1.07 -15.68 -0.97
CA VAL A 125 -2.05 -16.75 -0.73
C VAL A 125 -3.14 -16.74 -1.80
N GLY A 126 -3.68 -15.57 -2.15
CA GLY A 126 -4.69 -15.42 -3.20
C GLY A 126 -4.21 -15.89 -4.58
N VAL A 127 -2.97 -15.57 -4.95
CA VAL A 127 -2.34 -16.05 -6.20
C VAL A 127 -2.28 -17.58 -6.21
N CYS A 128 -1.75 -18.20 -5.15
CA CYS A 128 -1.68 -19.65 -5.05
C CYS A 128 -3.07 -20.30 -5.07
N TYR A 129 -4.02 -19.71 -4.34
CA TYR A 129 -5.40 -20.22 -4.24
C TYR A 129 -6.12 -20.21 -5.59
N LYS A 130 -5.89 -19.18 -6.42
CA LYS A 130 -6.49 -19.04 -7.76
C LYS A 130 -5.67 -19.64 -8.90
N ALA A 131 -4.52 -20.26 -8.62
CA ALA A 131 -3.61 -20.78 -9.64
C ALA A 131 -4.23 -21.91 -10.47
N LEU A 132 -4.90 -22.87 -9.83
CA LEU A 132 -5.58 -23.97 -10.54
C LEU A 132 -6.75 -23.45 -11.36
N GLU A 133 -7.56 -22.54 -10.80
CA GLU A 133 -8.68 -21.92 -11.53
C GLU A 133 -8.19 -21.17 -12.79
N LEU A 134 -7.03 -20.50 -12.71
CA LEU A 134 -6.44 -19.83 -13.86
C LEU A 134 -5.94 -20.84 -14.90
N TYR A 135 -5.31 -21.93 -14.46
CA TYR A 135 -4.83 -22.99 -15.34
C TYR A 135 -6.00 -23.68 -16.07
N ASP A 136 -7.06 -24.01 -15.35
CA ASP A 136 -8.27 -24.62 -15.92
C ASP A 136 -8.94 -23.69 -16.93
N PHE A 137 -9.04 -22.39 -16.60
CA PHE A 137 -9.53 -21.38 -17.53
C PHE A 137 -8.64 -21.26 -18.77
N TYR A 138 -7.32 -21.32 -18.61
CA TYR A 138 -6.38 -21.26 -19.72
C TYR A 138 -6.58 -22.42 -20.70
N GLN A 139 -6.82 -23.64 -20.20
CA GLN A 139 -7.01 -24.83 -21.03
C GLN A 139 -8.39 -24.89 -21.67
N THR A 140 -9.45 -24.68 -20.88
CA THR A 140 -10.84 -24.93 -21.31
C THR A 140 -11.51 -23.70 -21.91
N LYS A 141 -11.01 -22.49 -21.61
CA LYS A 141 -11.68 -21.20 -21.85
C LYS A 141 -13.04 -21.07 -21.15
N VAL A 142 -13.33 -21.95 -20.19
CA VAL A 142 -14.56 -21.92 -19.38
C VAL A 142 -14.23 -21.32 -18.01
N SER A 143 -15.01 -20.34 -17.60
CA SER A 143 -14.86 -19.60 -16.35
C SER A 143 -15.84 -20.13 -15.30
N ASN A 144 -15.36 -20.43 -14.08
CA ASN A 144 -16.23 -20.81 -12.96
C ASN A 144 -17.10 -19.66 -12.46
N SER A 145 -16.62 -18.42 -12.60
CA SER A 145 -17.33 -17.22 -12.18
C SER A 145 -17.00 -16.05 -13.09
N ASN A 146 -18.01 -15.24 -13.38
CA ASN A 146 -17.90 -14.07 -14.26
C ASN A 146 -18.36 -12.80 -13.56
N ILE A 147 -17.69 -11.70 -13.87
CA ILE A 147 -18.07 -10.36 -13.43
C ILE A 147 -18.17 -9.46 -14.67
N PHE A 148 -19.36 -8.90 -14.92
CA PHE A 148 -19.64 -8.09 -16.12
C PHE A 148 -19.21 -8.76 -17.45
N GLY A 149 -19.35 -10.09 -17.54
CA GLY A 149 -18.95 -10.87 -18.73
C GLY A 149 -17.46 -11.17 -18.83
N LEU A 150 -16.64 -10.75 -17.85
CA LEU A 150 -15.23 -11.08 -17.76
C LEU A 150 -14.99 -12.25 -16.79
N PRO A 151 -14.11 -13.20 -17.14
CA PRO A 151 -13.67 -14.26 -16.22
C PRO A 151 -13.08 -13.65 -14.95
N LEU A 152 -13.70 -13.94 -13.81
CA LEU A 152 -13.31 -13.34 -12.53
C LEU A 152 -11.85 -13.69 -12.17
N VAL A 153 -11.39 -14.89 -12.51
CA VAL A 153 -10.00 -15.31 -12.30
C VAL A 153 -8.99 -14.40 -13.01
N VAL A 154 -9.30 -13.94 -14.23
CA VAL A 154 -8.43 -13.01 -14.98
C VAL A 154 -8.40 -11.64 -14.30
N VAL A 155 -9.57 -11.16 -13.87
CA VAL A 155 -9.69 -9.90 -13.12
C VAL A 155 -8.89 -9.97 -11.81
N TRP A 156 -8.90 -11.11 -11.12
CA TRP A 156 -8.10 -11.32 -9.92
C TRP A 156 -6.60 -11.24 -10.19
N TYR A 157 -6.10 -11.84 -11.27
CA TYR A 157 -4.67 -11.75 -11.60
C TYR A 157 -4.23 -10.35 -12.00
N ILE A 158 -5.10 -9.55 -12.65
CA ILE A 158 -4.85 -8.12 -12.88
C ILE A 158 -4.75 -7.38 -11.53
N PHE A 159 -5.68 -7.65 -10.61
CA PHE A 159 -5.66 -7.10 -9.25
C PHE A 159 -4.38 -7.50 -8.50
N PHE A 160 -3.96 -8.76 -8.54
CA PHE A 160 -2.73 -9.23 -7.88
C PHE A 160 -1.49 -8.50 -8.40
N CYS A 161 -1.36 -8.36 -9.71
CA CYS A 161 -0.29 -7.59 -10.33
C CYS A 161 -0.27 -6.13 -9.83
N GLY A 162 -1.43 -5.48 -9.79
CA GLY A 162 -1.56 -4.12 -9.26
C GLY A 162 -1.17 -4.02 -7.78
N CYS A 163 -1.65 -4.95 -6.95
CA CYS A 163 -1.33 -5.00 -5.53
C CYS A 163 0.17 -5.23 -5.27
N ILE A 164 0.80 -6.16 -5.99
CA ILE A 164 2.25 -6.42 -5.88
C ILE A 164 3.04 -5.15 -6.18
N GLN A 165 2.67 -4.41 -7.24
CA GLN A 165 3.32 -3.14 -7.57
C GLN A 165 3.11 -2.08 -6.49
N ILE A 166 1.87 -1.87 -6.03
CA ILE A 166 1.53 -0.89 -5.00
C ILE A 166 2.28 -1.19 -3.69
N HIS A 167 2.22 -2.43 -3.20
CA HIS A 167 2.90 -2.84 -1.97
C HIS A 167 4.43 -2.80 -2.14
N GLY A 168 4.94 -3.23 -3.29
CA GLY A 168 6.37 -3.19 -3.60
C GLY A 168 6.92 -1.76 -3.62
N PHE A 169 6.23 -0.83 -4.28
CA PHE A 169 6.61 0.58 -4.25
C PHE A 169 6.46 1.22 -2.87
N SER A 170 5.45 0.81 -2.09
CA SER A 170 5.26 1.27 -0.71
C SER A 170 6.48 0.91 0.16
N LEU A 171 6.92 -0.35 0.08
CA LEU A 171 8.11 -0.82 0.77
C LEU A 171 9.37 -0.13 0.25
N PHE A 172 9.55 -0.03 -1.06
CA PHE A 172 10.73 0.57 -1.66
C PHE A 172 10.91 2.04 -1.25
N PHE A 173 9.88 2.86 -1.43
CA PHE A 173 9.93 4.28 -1.05
C PHE A 173 9.97 4.44 0.46
N GLY A 174 9.22 3.64 1.22
CA GLY A 174 9.21 3.70 2.68
C GLY A 174 10.56 3.30 3.30
N LEU A 175 11.24 2.27 2.79
CA LEU A 175 12.58 1.87 3.24
C LEU A 175 13.62 2.94 2.91
N LYS A 176 13.58 3.51 1.70
CA LYS A 176 14.45 4.65 1.35
C LYS A 176 14.22 5.83 2.29
N LEU A 177 12.95 6.18 2.53
CA LEU A 177 12.57 7.28 3.41
C LEU A 177 12.99 7.03 4.87
N LEU A 178 12.87 5.78 5.33
CA LEU A 178 13.32 5.36 6.66
C LEU A 178 14.83 5.57 6.81
N ARG A 179 15.63 5.12 5.83
CA ARG A 179 17.09 5.35 5.82
C ARG A 179 17.44 6.83 5.78
N THR A 180 16.68 7.63 5.03
CA THR A 180 16.82 9.09 5.01
C THR A 180 16.54 9.71 6.37
N TRP A 181 15.56 9.23 7.14
CA TRP A 181 15.25 9.77 8.46
C TRP A 181 16.19 9.29 9.56
N THR A 182 16.75 8.08 9.43
CA THR A 182 17.72 7.52 10.40
C THR A 182 19.17 7.87 10.10
N GLY A 183 19.45 8.58 8.99
CA GLY A 183 20.80 8.98 8.60
C GLY A 183 21.67 7.86 8.02
N GLN A 184 21.06 6.73 7.63
CA GLN A 184 21.73 5.50 7.17
C GLN A 184 21.90 5.42 5.63
N LEU A 185 21.80 6.53 4.90
CA LEU A 185 22.16 6.58 3.48
C LEU A 185 23.70 6.61 3.36
N HIS A 186 24.29 5.46 3.05
CA HIS A 186 25.66 5.29 2.58
C HIS A 186 25.65 5.04 1.07
#